data_AF-A0A821DXZ5-F1
#
_entry.id   AF-A0A821DXZ5-F1
#
_cell.length_a   1.000
_cell.length_b   1.000
_cell.length_c   1.000
_cell.angle_alpha   90.00
_cell.angle_beta   90.00
_cell.angle_gamma   90.00
#
_symmetry.space_group_name_H-M   'P 1'
#
loop_
_entity.id
_entity.type
_entity.pdbx_description
1 polymer ?
#
loop_
_entity_poly.entity_id
_entity_poly.type
_entity_poly.pdbx_seq_one_letter_code
_entity_poly.pdbx_strand_id
1 'polypeptide(L)'
;IHDTIYVYILPIRILNINDNPIKFSVNQTVIEIVENDEYWPSKTYSLPHATDADGDLITYSLYLHNWNEPTGLFELDANNNNNLLLKPLKKFDREQQHLYLL
;
A
#
# COMPACT_ATOMS: atom_id res chain seq x y z
N ILE A 1 48.50 -42.40 -16.29
CA ILE A 1 47.08 -42.63 -15.90
C ILE A 1 46.71 -41.45 -15.03
N HIS A 2 45.80 -40.59 -15.48
CA HIS A 2 45.33 -39.46 -14.67
C HIS A 2 44.02 -39.86 -14.01
N ASP A 3 43.96 -39.74 -12.68
CA ASP A 3 42.72 -39.96 -11.93
C ASP A 3 41.77 -38.79 -12.15
N THR A 4 40.55 -39.09 -12.55
CA THR A 4 39.47 -38.12 -12.69
C THR A 4 38.73 -38.03 -11.35
N ILE A 5 38.71 -36.84 -10.74
CA ILE A 5 37.91 -36.58 -9.54
C ILE A 5 36.51 -36.19 -9.98
N TYR A 6 35.51 -36.95 -9.55
CA TYR A 6 34.10 -36.59 -9.70
C TYR A 6 33.64 -35.84 -8.45
N VAL A 7 33.30 -34.57 -8.61
CA VAL A 7 32.70 -33.76 -7.55
C VAL A 7 31.18 -33.81 -7.69
N TYR A 8 30.49 -34.27 -6.65
CA TYR A 8 29.02 -34.24 -6.59
C TYR A 8 28.57 -32.98 -5.84
N ILE A 9 27.84 -32.10 -6.53
CA ILE A 9 27.20 -30.93 -5.91
C ILE A 9 25.77 -31.32 -5.57
N LEU A 10 25.43 -31.30 -4.27
CA LEU A 10 24.07 -31.53 -3.78
C LEU A 10 23.39 -30.18 -3.51
N PRO A 11 22.53 -29.67 -4.41
CA PRO A 11 21.78 -28.45 -4.13
C PRO A 11 20.68 -28.73 -3.09
N ILE A 12 20.75 -28.05 -1.95
CA ILE A 12 19.69 -28.03 -0.94
C ILE A 12 18.88 -26.75 -1.15
N ARG A 13 17.55 -26.88 -1.24
CA ARG A 13 16.63 -25.74 -1.34
C ARG A 13 15.76 -25.68 -0.09
N ILE A 14 15.65 -24.49 0.49
CA ILE A 14 14.68 -24.20 1.53
C ILE A 14 13.46 -23.58 0.84
N LEU A 15 12.27 -24.13 1.11
CA LEU A 15 11.03 -23.61 0.55
C LEU A 15 10.50 -22.49 1.42
N ASN A 16 9.96 -21.46 0.77
CA ASN A 16 9.29 -20.37 1.46
C ASN A 16 7.98 -20.84 2.09
N ILE A 17 7.68 -20.34 3.28
CA ILE A 17 6.38 -20.44 3.94
C ILE A 17 5.96 -19.04 4.35
N ASN A 18 4.67 -18.72 4.31
CA ASN A 18 4.18 -17.42 4.79
C ASN A 18 4.20 -17.42 6.32
N ASP A 19 5.29 -16.93 6.91
CA ASP A 19 5.49 -16.83 8.35
C ASP A 19 5.84 -15.39 8.82
N ASN A 20 5.95 -14.45 7.88
CA ASN A 20 6.17 -13.04 8.17
C ASN A 20 4.90 -12.23 7.87
N PRO A 21 4.40 -11.42 8.81
CA PRO A 21 3.24 -10.58 8.55
C PRO A 21 3.60 -9.40 7.64
N ILE A 22 2.62 -8.95 6.86
CA ILE A 22 2.66 -7.70 6.10
C ILE A 22 2.85 -6.51 7.04
N LYS A 23 3.72 -5.55 6.67
CA LYS A 23 4.03 -4.36 7.47
C LYS A 23 4.09 -3.10 6.62
N PHE A 24 3.46 -2.03 7.09
CA PHE A 24 3.70 -0.68 6.55
C PHE A 24 5.07 -0.16 6.97
N SER A 25 5.69 0.65 6.11
CA SER A 25 6.97 1.31 6.41
C SER A 25 6.85 2.43 7.46
N VAL A 26 5.62 2.90 7.72
CA VAL A 26 5.30 3.96 8.68
C VAL A 26 4.05 3.57 9.48
N ASN A 27 3.97 4.03 10.73
CA ASN A 27 2.82 3.72 11.59
C ASN A 27 1.59 4.60 11.26
N GLN A 28 1.84 5.83 10.81
CA GLN A 28 0.81 6.82 10.50
C GLN A 28 1.32 7.73 9.39
N THR A 29 0.42 8.22 8.56
CA THR A 29 0.68 9.26 7.56
C THR A 29 -0.38 10.33 7.68
N VAL A 30 -0.02 11.57 7.35
CA VAL A 30 -0.97 12.70 7.31
C VAL A 30 -1.04 13.20 5.87
N ILE A 31 -2.27 13.36 5.36
CA ILE A 31 -2.54 13.95 4.06
C ILE A 31 -3.24 15.29 4.30
N GLU A 32 -2.67 16.35 3.72
CA GLU A 32 -3.25 17.68 3.78
C GLU A 32 -4.00 17.98 2.48
N ILE A 33 -5.28 18.31 2.58
CA ILE A 33 -6.15 18.66 1.46
C ILE A 33 -6.50 20.14 1.58
N VAL A 34 -6.30 20.89 0.49
CA VAL A 34 -6.72 22.29 0.40
C VAL A 34 -8.24 22.32 0.28
N GLU A 35 -8.89 23.06 1.17
CA GLU A 35 -10.35 23.25 1.11
C GLU A 35 -10.76 24.06 -0.12
N ASN A 36 -11.97 23.79 -0.62
CA ASN A 36 -12.57 24.46 -1.76
C ASN A 36 -11.68 24.47 -3.03
N ASP A 37 -10.74 23.53 -3.14
CA ASP A 37 -9.84 23.42 -4.29
C ASP A 37 -10.62 23.13 -5.58
N GLU A 38 -10.58 24.06 -6.54
CA GLU A 38 -11.21 23.93 -7.86
C GLU A 38 -10.57 22.80 -8.70
N TYR A 39 -9.32 22.44 -8.39
CA TYR A 39 -8.56 21.41 -9.11
C TYR A 39 -8.60 20.05 -8.40
N TRP A 40 -9.49 19.83 -7.43
CA TRP A 40 -9.62 18.56 -6.72
C TRP A 40 -9.70 17.31 -7.65
N PRO A 41 -10.34 17.32 -8.85
CA PRO A 41 -10.44 16.10 -9.66
C PRO A 41 -9.10 15.59 -10.20
N SER A 42 -8.07 16.44 -10.25
CA SER A 42 -6.71 16.06 -10.67
C SER A 42 -5.76 15.82 -9.51
N LYS A 43 -6.22 16.01 -8.26
CA LYS A 43 -5.38 15.77 -7.08
C LYS A 43 -5.25 14.29 -6.79
N THR A 44 -4.03 13.89 -6.48
CA THR A 44 -3.70 12.56 -5.97
C THR A 44 -2.71 12.70 -4.82
N TYR A 45 -2.80 11.82 -3.84
CA TYR A 45 -1.93 11.81 -2.68
C TYR A 45 -1.31 10.43 -2.54
N SER A 46 0.02 10.37 -2.43
CA SER A 46 0.73 9.10 -2.24
C SER A 46 0.51 8.55 -0.84
N LEU A 47 0.18 7.26 -0.76
CA LEU A 47 0.06 6.51 0.47
C LEU A 47 1.31 5.64 0.70
N PRO A 48 1.66 5.35 1.95
CA PRO A 48 2.75 4.43 2.26
C PRO A 48 2.41 3.02 1.78
N HIS A 49 3.43 2.33 1.27
CA HIS A 49 3.31 0.93 0.87
C HIS A 49 3.59 0.01 2.05
N ALA A 50 2.91 -1.12 2.06
CA ALA A 50 3.27 -2.26 2.88
C ALA A 50 4.28 -3.15 2.15
N THR A 51 5.01 -3.92 2.96
CA THR A 51 6.01 -4.88 2.53
C THR A 51 5.73 -6.21 3.18
N ASP A 52 6.05 -7.27 2.45
CA ASP A 52 5.94 -8.65 2.88
C ASP A 52 7.32 -9.30 2.69
N ALA A 53 7.86 -9.92 3.74
CA ALA A 53 9.21 -10.48 3.69
C ALA A 53 9.25 -11.82 2.93
N ASP A 54 8.10 -12.49 2.80
CA ASP A 54 7.94 -13.76 2.12
C ASP A 54 7.72 -13.56 0.61
N GLY A 55 7.45 -12.33 0.18
CA GLY A 55 7.27 -11.95 -1.22
C GLY A 55 5.87 -12.23 -1.74
N ASP A 56 4.89 -12.35 -0.84
CA ASP A 56 3.49 -12.56 -1.20
C ASP A 56 2.85 -11.32 -1.83
N LEU A 57 1.74 -11.54 -2.55
CA LEU A 57 0.94 -10.46 -3.14
C LEU A 57 0.20 -9.69 -2.05
N ILE A 58 0.39 -8.38 -2.03
CA ILE A 58 -0.29 -7.48 -1.10
C ILE A 58 -1.49 -6.83 -1.80
N THR A 59 -2.65 -6.90 -1.16
CA THR A 59 -3.85 -6.15 -1.56
C THR A 59 -4.17 -5.07 -0.54
N TYR A 60 -4.71 -3.94 -1.01
CA TYR A 60 -5.07 -2.81 -0.18
C TYR A 60 -6.57 -2.55 -0.23
N SER A 61 -7.10 -2.03 0.87
CA SER A 61 -8.49 -1.58 0.97
C SER A 61 -8.54 -0.37 1.89
N LEU A 62 -9.53 0.50 1.67
CA LEU A 62 -9.65 1.77 2.37
C LEU A 62 -10.96 1.79 3.14
N TYR A 63 -10.88 2.09 4.43
CA TYR A 63 -12.02 2.22 5.32
C TYR A 63 -11.90 3.52 6.10
N LEU A 64 -13.01 4.00 6.65
CA LEU A 64 -13.01 4.99 7.70
C LEU A 64 -12.76 4.30 9.05
N HIS A 65 -12.40 5.07 10.08
CA HIS A 65 -12.18 4.57 11.44
C HIS A 65 -13.36 3.77 12.02
N ASN A 66 -14.57 4.01 11.55
CA ASN A 66 -15.78 3.26 11.93
C ASN A 66 -16.05 2.02 11.05
N TRP A 67 -15.08 1.59 10.23
CA TRP A 67 -15.13 0.46 9.32
C TRP A 67 -16.12 0.59 8.15
N ASN A 68 -16.66 1.80 7.91
CA ASN A 68 -17.45 2.07 6.73
C ASN A 68 -16.57 2.38 5.52
N GLU A 69 -17.05 2.04 4.33
CA GLU A 69 -16.41 2.48 3.09
C GLU A 69 -16.50 4.01 2.96
N PRO A 70 -15.43 4.70 2.50
CA PRO A 70 -15.41 6.15 2.31
C PRO A 70 -16.14 6.59 1.03
N THR A 71 -17.33 6.03 0.78
CA THR A 71 -18.10 6.22 -0.46
C THR A 71 -18.39 7.70 -0.74
N GLY A 72 -17.99 8.17 -1.92
CA GLY A 72 -18.17 9.57 -2.33
C GLY A 72 -17.23 10.56 -1.65
N LEU A 73 -16.29 10.10 -0.81
CA LEU A 73 -15.25 10.93 -0.20
C LEU A 73 -13.90 10.69 -0.86
N PHE A 74 -13.46 9.43 -0.88
CA PHE A 74 -12.16 9.04 -1.38
C PHE A 74 -12.22 7.77 -2.21
N GLU A 75 -11.32 7.67 -3.18
CA GLU A 75 -11.06 6.47 -3.95
C GLU A 75 -9.59 6.05 -3.74
N LEU A 76 -9.39 4.75 -3.53
CA LEU A 76 -8.07 4.14 -3.50
C LEU A 76 -7.71 3.64 -4.90
N ASP A 77 -6.66 4.22 -5.47
CA ASP A 77 -6.05 3.72 -6.69
C ASP A 77 -4.85 2.84 -6.30
N ALA A 78 -5.09 1.53 -6.24
CA ALA A 78 -4.11 0.50 -5.90
C ALA A 78 -3.69 -0.27 -7.16
N ASN A 79 -3.05 0.43 -8.10
CA ASN A 79 -2.52 -0.22 -9.29
C ASN A 79 -1.22 -0.98 -8.96
N ASN A 80 -1.05 -2.18 -9.54
CA ASN A 80 0.07 -3.12 -9.28
C ASN A 80 1.49 -2.58 -9.61
N ASN A 81 1.59 -1.36 -10.13
CA ASN A 81 2.81 -0.69 -10.58
C ASN A 81 3.38 0.26 -9.52
N ASN A 82 3.34 -0.14 -8.24
CA ASN A 82 3.95 0.53 -7.09
C ASN A 82 3.42 1.93 -6.77
N ASN A 83 2.22 2.31 -7.25
CA ASN A 83 1.60 3.56 -6.86
C ASN A 83 0.32 3.27 -6.08
N LEU A 84 0.39 3.47 -4.76
CA LEU A 84 -0.79 3.49 -3.90
C LEU A 84 -1.21 4.95 -3.74
N LEU A 85 -2.31 5.33 -4.38
CA LEU A 85 -2.75 6.73 -4.42
C LEU A 85 -4.15 6.88 -3.82
N LEU A 86 -4.35 7.94 -3.05
CA LEU A 86 -5.65 8.40 -2.59
C LEU A 86 -6.14 9.53 -3.52
N LYS A 87 -7.37 9.42 -3.99
CA LYS A 87 -8.03 10.46 -4.81
C LYS A 87 -9.23 11.02 -4.06
N PRO A 88 -9.37 12.35 -3.93
CA PRO A 88 -10.60 12.96 -3.44
C PRO A 88 -11.70 12.81 -4.49
N LEU A 89 -12.94 12.56 -4.05
CA LEU A 89 -14.12 12.42 -4.92
C LEU A 89 -15.05 13.64 -4.88
N LYS A 90 -14.68 14.66 -4.11
CA LYS A 90 -15.40 15.93 -4.01
C LYS A 90 -14.48 17.04 -3.50
N LYS A 91 -15.00 18.28 -3.52
CA LYS A 91 -14.44 19.39 -2.73
C LYS A 91 -14.69 19.15 -1.25
N PHE A 92 -13.70 19.51 -0.45
CA PHE A 92 -13.79 19.53 1.00
C PHE A 92 -13.88 20.96 1.50
N ASP A 93 -14.55 21.14 2.62
CA ASP A 93 -14.79 22.43 3.27
C ASP A 93 -14.45 22.25 4.75
N ARG A 94 -13.43 22.96 5.25
CA ARG A 94 -12.86 22.66 6.56
C ARG A 94 -13.86 22.93 7.68
N GLU A 95 -14.70 23.94 7.52
CA GLU A 95 -15.77 24.28 8.47
C GLU A 95 -16.86 23.19 8.56
N GLN A 96 -17.07 22.39 7.52
CA GLN A 96 -17.97 21.23 7.56
C GLN A 96 -17.31 20.03 8.25
N GLN A 97 -16.06 19.74 7.87
CA GLN A 97 -15.27 18.67 8.46
C GLN A 97 -13.78 18.89 8.19
N HIS A 98 -13.00 19.00 9.27
CA HIS A 98 -11.57 19.27 9.20
C HIS A 98 -10.69 18.00 9.30
N LEU A 99 -11.29 16.85 9.62
CA LEU A 99 -10.56 15.59 9.80
C LEU A 99 -11.38 14.38 9.33
N TYR A 100 -10.73 13.52 8.54
CA TYR A 100 -11.20 12.16 8.25
C TYR A 100 -10.15 11.18 8.75
N LEU A 101 -10.55 10.26 9.61
CA LEU A 101 -9.72 9.16 10.05
C LEU A 101 -10.03 7.95 9.19
N LEU A 102 -9.02 7.45 8.50
CA LEU A 102 -9.05 6.27 7.65
C LEU A 102 -8.18 5.17 8.28
#